data_AF-R6ZYP4-F1
#
_entry.id   AF-R6ZYP4-F1
#
_cell.length_a   1.000
_cell.length_b   1.000
_cell.length_c   1.000
_cell.angle_alpha   90.00
_cell.angle_beta   90.00
_cell.angle_gamma   90.00
#
_symmetry.space_group_name_H-M   'P 1'
#
loop_
_entity.id
_entity.type
_entity.pdbx_description
1 polymer ?
#
loop_
_entity_poly.entity_id
_entity_poly.type
_entity_poly.pdbx_seq_one_letter_code
_entity_poly.pdbx_strand_id
1 'polypeptide(L)'
;MNDQEAFGIENLTWTPEVYFAYNTIRNNRARGSLFSTPRKTVVEHNLFDHTSGTAILLCGDCNGWYETGSCREVIIRHNRFVNALTNMFQFTNAVISIYPEIPDLAHQVKYFHGGKPGAIQITDNEFETFDLPILYAKSVDGLVFKRNRIHTNTDYKPFHWNQNCFLLEKVNRVEIAE
;
A
#
# COMPACT_ATOMS: atom_id res chain seq x y z
N MET A 1 6.80 0.47 35.94
CA MET A 1 6.11 0.21 34.66
C MET A 1 4.64 0.19 34.99
N ASN A 2 3.82 1.01 34.33
CA ASN A 2 2.37 1.01 34.60
C ASN A 2 1.77 -0.26 34.00
N ASP A 3 0.97 -0.98 34.78
CA ASP A 3 0.32 -2.26 34.41
C ASP A 3 -0.81 -2.12 33.36
N GLN A 4 -0.73 -1.14 32.46
CA GLN A 4 -1.78 -0.81 31.47
C GLN A 4 -1.30 -0.76 30.02
N GLU A 5 -0.04 -1.08 29.72
CA GLU A 5 0.42 -1.17 28.32
C GLU A 5 0.30 -2.62 27.82
N ALA A 6 -0.64 -2.84 26.90
CA ALA A 6 -0.73 -4.07 26.14
C ALA A 6 0.26 -4.02 24.96
N PHE A 7 1.01 -5.09 24.74
CA PHE A 7 1.98 -5.21 23.65
C PHE A 7 1.56 -6.29 22.65
N GLY A 8 1.75 -6.01 21.37
CA GLY A 8 1.74 -7.02 20.32
C GLY A 8 3.10 -7.71 20.23
N ILE A 9 3.08 -9.03 20.01
CA ILE A 9 4.29 -9.83 19.81
C ILE A 9 4.16 -10.57 18.47
N GLU A 10 5.16 -10.44 17.61
CA GLU A 10 5.25 -11.11 16.32
C GLU A 10 6.41 -12.12 16.31
N ASN A 11 6.19 -13.31 15.76
CA ASN A 11 7.27 -14.26 15.49
C ASN A 11 7.88 -13.99 14.10
N LEU A 12 8.94 -13.17 14.07
CA LEU A 12 9.61 -12.77 12.83
C LEU A 12 10.21 -13.94 12.04
N THR A 13 10.52 -15.07 12.70
CA THR A 13 11.11 -16.25 12.03
C THR A 13 10.09 -17.10 11.28
N TRP A 14 8.81 -16.93 11.57
CA TRP A 14 7.73 -17.73 10.98
C TRP A 14 6.85 -16.92 10.03
N THR A 15 7.50 -16.09 9.21
CA THR A 15 6.86 -15.24 8.22
C THR A 15 7.17 -15.73 6.79
N PRO A 16 6.22 -15.62 5.84
CA PRO A 16 6.42 -16.11 4.47
C PRO A 16 7.10 -15.08 3.58
N GLU A 17 7.89 -15.55 2.62
CA GLU A 17 8.11 -14.81 1.37
C GLU A 17 6.88 -14.97 0.49
N VAL A 18 6.52 -13.90 -0.24
CA VAL A 18 5.31 -13.87 -1.06
C VAL A 18 5.69 -13.62 -2.51
N TYR A 19 5.23 -14.52 -3.39
CA TYR A 19 5.27 -14.34 -4.83
C TYR A 19 3.84 -14.35 -5.36
N PHE A 20 3.33 -13.18 -5.75
CA PHE A 20 1.96 -12.97 -6.21
C PHE A 20 2.00 -12.48 -7.65
N ALA A 21 1.85 -13.40 -8.61
CA ALA A 21 2.02 -13.07 -10.02
C ALA A 21 1.00 -13.73 -10.96
N TYR A 22 0.75 -13.08 -12.11
CA TYR A 22 -0.13 -13.57 -13.18
C TYR A 22 -1.59 -13.82 -12.77
N ASN A 23 -2.07 -13.08 -11.77
CA ASN A 23 -3.45 -13.18 -11.30
C ASN A 23 -4.37 -12.14 -11.96
N THR A 24 -5.67 -12.42 -11.95
CA THR A 24 -6.72 -11.43 -12.21
C THR A 24 -7.56 -11.24 -10.94
N ILE A 25 -7.60 -10.02 -10.43
CA ILE A 25 -8.30 -9.63 -9.20
C ILE A 25 -9.40 -8.67 -9.59
N ARG A 26 -10.66 -9.11 -9.48
CA ARG A 26 -11.82 -8.33 -9.94
C ARG A 26 -13.10 -8.69 -9.22
N ASN A 27 -14.08 -7.78 -9.26
CA ASN A 27 -15.46 -7.97 -8.77
C ASN A 27 -15.59 -8.34 -7.27
N ASN A 28 -14.52 -8.20 -6.50
CA ASN A 28 -14.57 -8.44 -5.06
C ASN A 28 -14.97 -7.17 -4.30
N ARG A 29 -15.64 -7.38 -3.16
CA ARG A 29 -15.82 -6.34 -2.15
C ARG A 29 -14.49 -6.06 -1.43
N ALA A 30 -14.29 -4.80 -1.03
CA ALA A 30 -13.13 -4.30 -0.28
C ALA A 30 -11.82 -4.27 -1.10
N ARG A 31 -10.67 -4.59 -0.49
CA ARG A 31 -9.34 -4.44 -1.11
C ARG A 31 -9.07 -5.56 -2.13
N GLY A 32 -8.22 -5.30 -3.12
CA GLY A 32 -7.74 -6.34 -4.04
C GLY A 32 -6.79 -7.32 -3.36
N SER A 33 -5.80 -6.81 -2.63
CA SER A 33 -4.82 -7.60 -1.87
C SER A 33 -4.34 -6.82 -0.64
N LEU A 34 -3.96 -7.55 0.42
CA LEU A 34 -3.30 -7.00 1.60
C LEU A 34 -2.03 -7.81 1.87
N PHE A 35 -0.89 -7.14 1.94
CA PHE A 35 0.39 -7.76 2.29
C PHE A 35 0.91 -7.21 3.62
N SER A 36 1.27 -8.14 4.51
CA SER A 36 1.82 -7.86 5.84
C SER A 36 2.82 -8.95 6.18
N THR A 37 4.07 -8.79 5.72
CA THR A 37 5.18 -9.69 6.04
C THR A 37 6.51 -8.92 6.00
N PRO A 38 7.44 -9.18 6.92
CA PRO A 38 8.78 -8.60 6.88
C PRO A 38 9.70 -9.23 5.85
N ARG A 39 9.34 -10.39 5.28
CA ARG A 39 10.11 -11.00 4.21
C ARG A 39 9.69 -10.46 2.85
N LYS A 40 10.47 -10.83 1.84
CA LYS A 40 10.31 -10.34 0.48
C LYS A 40 8.91 -10.63 -0.06
N THR A 41 8.26 -9.59 -0.58
CA THR A 41 6.99 -9.66 -1.29
C THR A 41 7.19 -9.15 -2.72
N VAL A 42 6.86 -9.97 -3.70
CA VAL A 42 6.87 -9.61 -5.12
C VAL A 42 5.47 -9.73 -5.68
N VAL A 43 4.97 -8.63 -6.24
CA VAL A 43 3.66 -8.49 -6.85
C VAL A 43 3.88 -8.09 -8.30
N GLU A 44 3.74 -9.02 -9.24
CA GLU A 44 4.06 -8.72 -10.64
C GLU A 44 3.13 -9.34 -11.67
N HIS A 45 2.98 -8.69 -12.82
CA HIS A 45 2.19 -9.22 -13.93
C HIS A 45 0.73 -9.55 -13.57
N ASN A 46 0.15 -8.87 -12.57
CA ASN A 46 -1.25 -9.04 -12.20
C ASN A 46 -2.12 -7.98 -12.88
N LEU A 47 -3.38 -8.35 -13.09
CA LEU A 47 -4.46 -7.44 -13.46
C LEU A 47 -5.35 -7.19 -12.25
N PHE A 48 -5.39 -5.95 -11.78
CA PHE A 48 -6.36 -5.47 -10.81
C PHE A 48 -7.46 -4.72 -11.56
N ASP A 49 -8.61 -5.37 -11.75
CA ASP A 49 -9.66 -4.95 -12.66
C ASP A 49 -10.93 -4.58 -11.86
N HIS A 50 -11.18 -3.27 -11.76
CA HIS A 50 -12.31 -2.67 -11.06
C HIS A 50 -12.44 -3.12 -9.59
N THR A 51 -11.33 -3.13 -8.84
CA THR A 51 -11.40 -3.41 -7.40
C THR A 51 -12.21 -2.34 -6.67
N SER A 52 -13.12 -2.75 -5.78
CA SER A 52 -14.00 -1.79 -5.11
C SER A 52 -13.25 -0.87 -4.14
N GLY A 53 -12.26 -1.39 -3.40
CA GLY A 53 -11.31 -0.59 -2.61
C GLY A 53 -9.96 -0.45 -3.30
N THR A 54 -8.95 -0.10 -2.49
CA THR A 54 -7.54 -0.07 -2.92
C THR A 54 -7.13 -1.43 -3.52
N ALA A 55 -6.37 -1.41 -4.60
CA ALA A 55 -5.94 -2.63 -5.28
C ALA A 55 -4.89 -3.38 -4.45
N ILE A 56 -3.95 -2.63 -3.85
CA ILE A 56 -2.90 -3.17 -2.98
C ILE A 56 -2.88 -2.35 -1.69
N LEU A 57 -3.02 -3.04 -0.57
CA LEU A 57 -2.87 -2.48 0.78
C LEU A 57 -1.63 -3.07 1.46
N LEU A 58 -0.73 -2.20 1.93
CA LEU A 58 0.27 -2.56 2.93
C LEU A 58 -0.22 -1.98 4.26
N CYS A 59 -0.56 -2.83 5.22
CA CYS A 59 -1.15 -2.43 6.49
C CYS A 59 -0.40 -3.05 7.66
N GLY A 60 -0.74 -2.60 8.86
CA GLY A 60 -0.43 -3.28 10.11
C GLY A 60 -0.90 -2.44 11.29
N ASP A 61 -1.36 -3.11 12.34
CA ASP A 61 -1.82 -2.49 13.57
C ASP A 61 -1.65 -3.40 14.79
N CYS A 62 -1.74 -2.77 15.96
CA CYS A 62 -1.83 -3.46 17.25
C CYS A 62 -2.89 -2.79 18.14
N ASN A 63 -3.96 -2.27 17.53
CA ASN A 63 -4.99 -1.47 18.21
C ASN A 63 -6.42 -1.76 17.73
N GLY A 64 -6.60 -2.59 16.71
CA GLY A 64 -7.90 -3.01 16.18
C GLY A 64 -7.89 -4.45 15.67
N TRP A 65 -7.15 -4.73 14.60
CA TRP A 65 -7.08 -6.07 13.99
C TRP A 65 -5.93 -6.92 14.52
N TYR A 66 -4.93 -6.30 15.15
CA TYR A 66 -3.72 -6.98 15.63
C TYR A 66 -2.99 -7.74 14.50
N GLU A 67 -3.06 -7.21 13.28
CA GLU A 67 -2.35 -7.72 12.13
C GLU A 67 -0.97 -7.07 12.05
N THR A 68 0.07 -7.84 12.34
CA THR A 68 1.46 -7.36 12.32
C THR A 68 2.24 -8.01 11.19
N GLY A 69 3.22 -7.28 10.67
CA GLY A 69 4.02 -7.70 9.52
C GLY A 69 4.58 -6.50 8.77
N SER A 70 5.53 -5.80 9.40
CA SER A 70 6.15 -4.63 8.77
C SER A 70 6.82 -5.00 7.42
N CYS A 71 6.26 -4.54 6.31
CA CYS A 71 6.84 -4.72 4.98
C CYS A 71 8.27 -4.14 4.86
N ARG A 72 9.30 -4.99 4.78
CA ARG A 72 10.73 -4.56 4.67
C ARG A 72 11.30 -4.64 3.25
N GLU A 73 10.70 -5.45 2.39
CA GLU A 73 11.08 -5.56 0.98
C GLU A 73 9.86 -5.91 0.13
N VAL A 74 9.35 -4.94 -0.62
CA VAL A 74 8.17 -5.07 -1.48
C VAL A 74 8.50 -4.57 -2.87
N ILE A 75 8.22 -5.40 -3.88
CA ILE A 75 8.40 -5.08 -5.29
C ILE A 75 7.05 -5.24 -5.97
N ILE A 76 6.46 -4.13 -6.41
CA ILE A 76 5.21 -4.07 -7.18
C ILE A 76 5.56 -3.59 -8.58
N ARG A 77 5.56 -4.50 -9.56
CA ARG A 77 5.99 -4.17 -10.93
C ARG A 77 5.20 -4.83 -12.02
N HIS A 78 5.11 -4.20 -13.19
CA HIS A 78 4.44 -4.78 -14.36
C HIS A 78 2.99 -5.21 -14.12
N ASN A 79 2.31 -4.60 -13.13
CA ASN A 79 0.88 -4.81 -12.92
C ASN A 79 0.08 -3.77 -13.70
N ARG A 80 -1.17 -4.13 -14.02
CA ARG A 80 -2.14 -3.22 -14.61
C ARG A 80 -3.30 -3.01 -13.64
N PHE A 81 -3.58 -1.74 -13.35
CA PHE A 81 -4.66 -1.32 -12.47
C PHE A 81 -5.72 -0.60 -13.31
N VAL A 82 -6.90 -1.19 -13.45
CA VAL A 82 -8.00 -0.66 -14.27
C VAL A 82 -9.12 -0.22 -13.34
N ASN A 83 -9.38 1.09 -13.30
CA ASN A 83 -10.45 1.74 -12.54
C ASN A 83 -10.63 1.14 -11.13
N ALA A 84 -9.52 1.00 -10.40
CA ALA A 84 -9.52 0.58 -9.00
C ALA A 84 -10.08 1.69 -8.10
N LEU A 85 -10.43 1.33 -6.86
CA LEU A 85 -10.95 2.26 -5.84
C LEU A 85 -12.31 2.88 -6.23
N THR A 86 -13.26 2.05 -6.65
CA THR A 86 -14.62 2.51 -7.03
C THR A 86 -15.57 2.77 -5.85
N ASN A 87 -15.13 2.55 -4.61
CA ASN A 87 -15.92 2.79 -3.40
C ASN A 87 -15.03 3.14 -2.19
N MET A 88 -15.63 3.74 -1.15
CA MET A 88 -14.94 4.12 0.09
C MET A 88 -14.93 2.97 1.10
N PHE A 89 -13.74 2.56 1.54
CA PHE A 89 -13.52 1.63 2.64
C PHE A 89 -12.46 2.16 3.62
N GLN A 90 -12.30 1.49 4.76
CA GLN A 90 -11.20 1.78 5.68
C GLN A 90 -9.85 1.46 5.01
N PHE A 91 -8.85 2.30 5.26
CA PHE A 91 -7.47 2.16 4.79
C PHE A 91 -7.28 2.24 3.27
N THR A 92 -8.26 2.75 2.52
CA THR A 92 -8.21 2.84 1.06
C THR A 92 -8.07 4.28 0.57
N ASN A 93 -6.93 4.92 0.85
CA ASN A 93 -6.71 6.34 0.55
C ASN A 93 -6.22 6.61 -0.90
N ALA A 94 -5.82 5.56 -1.61
CA ALA A 94 -5.38 5.58 -3.01
C ALA A 94 -5.41 4.17 -3.64
N VAL A 95 -5.20 4.06 -4.96
CA VAL A 95 -5.15 2.77 -5.68
C VAL A 95 -4.13 1.81 -5.05
N ILE A 96 -2.98 2.32 -4.64
CA ILE A 96 -2.05 1.62 -3.73
C ILE A 96 -2.01 2.41 -2.42
N SER A 97 -2.39 1.77 -1.32
CA SER A 97 -2.38 2.38 0.02
C SER A 97 -1.36 1.69 0.92
N ILE A 98 -0.42 2.44 1.47
CA ILE A 98 0.50 2.00 2.52
C ILE A 98 0.05 2.71 3.81
N TYR A 99 -0.72 2.01 4.63
CA TYR A 99 -1.48 2.57 5.74
C TYR A 99 -1.31 1.71 7.00
N PRO A 100 -0.22 1.87 7.76
CA PRO A 100 -0.14 1.36 9.12
C PRO A 100 -0.94 2.26 10.09
N GLU A 101 -1.62 1.65 11.05
CA GLU A 101 -2.35 2.37 12.09
C GLU A 101 -1.40 2.77 13.23
N ILE A 102 -0.99 4.05 13.23
CA ILE A 102 -0.10 4.63 14.22
C ILE A 102 -0.85 5.76 14.92
N PRO A 103 -1.30 5.56 16.19
CA PRO A 103 -2.06 6.58 16.93
C PRO A 103 -1.30 7.89 17.13
N ASP A 104 -0.02 7.81 17.51
CA ASP A 104 0.85 8.96 17.68
C ASP A 104 1.87 9.07 16.53
N LEU A 105 1.37 9.44 15.35
CA LEU A 105 2.21 9.63 14.17
C LEU A 105 3.16 10.83 14.35
N ALA A 106 2.78 11.84 15.13
CA ALA A 106 3.55 13.06 15.31
C ALA A 106 4.90 12.78 15.99
N HIS A 107 4.89 11.98 17.06
CA HIS A 107 6.07 11.61 17.85
C HIS A 107 6.71 10.29 17.42
N GLN A 108 6.32 9.73 16.28
CA GLN A 108 6.98 8.55 15.72
C GLN A 108 8.48 8.78 15.51
N VAL A 109 9.30 7.89 16.08
CA VAL A 109 10.78 7.92 15.96
C VAL A 109 11.29 7.06 14.80
N LYS A 110 10.67 5.89 14.56
CA LYS A 110 11.05 4.94 13.49
C LYS A 110 9.89 4.72 12.54
N TYR A 111 10.20 4.51 11.27
CA TYR A 111 9.20 4.18 10.24
C TYR A 111 8.74 2.73 10.37
N PHE A 112 7.44 2.50 10.22
CA PHE A 112 6.83 1.18 10.38
C PHE A 112 7.25 0.26 9.23
N HIS A 113 7.09 0.71 7.99
CA HIS A 113 7.50 -0.03 6.80
C HIS A 113 8.84 0.46 6.24
N GLY A 114 9.53 -0.42 5.52
CA GLY A 114 10.82 -0.15 4.89
C GLY A 114 11.99 -0.22 5.87
N GLY A 115 12.90 0.74 5.79
CA GLY A 115 14.10 0.85 6.62
C GLY A 115 15.43 0.86 5.84
N LYS A 116 15.36 0.68 4.52
CA LYS A 116 16.50 0.79 3.59
C LYS A 116 16.07 1.51 2.31
N PRO A 117 16.96 2.19 1.57
CA PRO A 117 16.61 2.78 0.28
C PRO A 117 16.02 1.71 -0.65
N GLY A 118 14.93 2.04 -1.36
CA GLY A 118 14.28 1.10 -2.27
C GLY A 118 13.67 -0.13 -1.59
N ALA A 119 13.29 -0.02 -0.31
CA ALA A 119 12.58 -1.09 0.39
C ALA A 119 11.19 -1.36 -0.18
N ILE A 120 10.50 -0.32 -0.66
CA ILE A 120 9.21 -0.44 -1.33
C ILE A 120 9.35 0.14 -2.73
N GLN A 121 9.30 -0.72 -3.74
CA GLN A 121 9.47 -0.35 -5.14
C GLN A 121 8.16 -0.57 -5.87
N ILE A 122 7.63 0.50 -6.45
CA ILE A 122 6.43 0.50 -7.29
C ILE A 122 6.89 0.98 -8.66
N THR A 123 7.21 0.07 -9.57
CA THR A 123 7.84 0.44 -10.84
C THR A 123 7.22 -0.25 -12.05
N ASP A 124 7.26 0.41 -13.20
CA ASP A 124 6.87 -0.22 -14.46
C ASP A 124 5.43 -0.78 -14.47
N ASN A 125 4.51 -0.17 -13.71
CA ASN A 125 3.10 -0.50 -13.70
C ASN A 125 2.29 0.43 -14.60
N GLU A 126 1.08 0.02 -14.96
CA GLU A 126 0.12 0.81 -15.73
C GLU A 126 -1.14 1.06 -14.90
N PHE A 127 -1.55 2.31 -14.81
CA PHE A 127 -2.74 2.76 -14.13
C PHE A 127 -3.70 3.38 -15.15
N GLU A 128 -4.88 2.80 -15.31
CA GLU A 128 -6.02 3.40 -16.00
C GLU A 128 -7.02 3.82 -14.93
N THR A 129 -7.16 5.11 -14.67
CA THR A 129 -7.90 5.62 -13.51
C THR A 129 -8.90 6.71 -13.87
N PHE A 130 -10.04 6.71 -13.18
CA PHE A 130 -11.07 7.75 -13.30
C PHE A 130 -10.94 8.85 -12.22
N ASP A 131 -10.16 8.61 -11.16
CA ASP A 131 -9.94 9.53 -10.04
C ASP A 131 -8.43 9.74 -9.79
N LEU A 132 -8.07 10.76 -9.00
CA LEU A 132 -6.69 11.20 -8.78
C LEU A 132 -5.82 10.25 -7.92
N PRO A 133 -6.29 9.64 -6.83
CA PRO A 133 -5.39 8.99 -5.86
C PRO A 133 -4.71 7.71 -6.37
N ILE A 134 -3.43 7.81 -6.74
CA ILE A 134 -2.64 6.65 -7.18
C ILE A 134 -1.88 6.00 -6.02
N LEU A 135 -1.20 6.80 -5.21
CA LEU A 135 -0.39 6.30 -4.10
C LEU A 135 -0.61 7.12 -2.82
N TYR A 136 -0.95 6.41 -1.76
CA TYR A 136 -0.90 6.91 -0.40
C TYR A 136 0.18 6.17 0.37
N ALA A 137 1.05 6.88 1.09
CA ALA A 137 2.05 6.26 1.93
C ALA A 137 2.21 6.94 3.28
N LYS A 138 2.07 6.15 4.35
CA LYS A 138 2.26 6.57 5.73
C LYS A 138 3.36 5.75 6.41
N SER A 139 4.28 6.43 7.07
CA SER A 139 5.35 5.80 7.86
C SER A 139 6.22 4.80 7.08
N VAL A 140 6.78 5.28 5.98
CA VAL A 140 7.62 4.48 5.06
C VAL A 140 9.02 5.07 4.98
N ASP A 141 10.02 4.20 4.90
CA ASP A 141 11.41 4.59 4.72
C ASP A 141 12.07 3.83 3.56
N GLY A 142 12.30 4.52 2.44
CA GLY A 142 12.82 3.96 1.20
C GLY A 142 11.74 3.59 0.17
N LEU A 143 10.92 4.57 -0.19
CA LEU A 143 9.86 4.44 -1.21
C LEU A 143 10.39 4.84 -2.58
N VAL A 144 10.19 4.00 -3.60
CA VAL A 144 10.50 4.30 -5.00
C VAL A 144 9.25 4.11 -5.84
N PHE A 145 8.81 5.16 -6.52
CA PHE A 145 7.75 5.13 -7.53
C PHE A 145 8.33 5.62 -8.86
N LYS A 146 8.53 4.73 -9.83
CA LYS A 146 9.30 5.06 -11.03
C LYS A 146 8.86 4.32 -12.29
N ARG A 147 8.86 4.98 -13.44
CA ARG A 147 8.51 4.39 -14.76
C ARG A 147 7.09 3.81 -14.79
N ASN A 148 6.18 4.32 -13.96
CA ASN A 148 4.78 3.94 -14.01
C ASN A 148 4.05 4.82 -15.02
N ARG A 149 3.10 4.25 -15.77
CA ARG A 149 2.25 5.01 -16.69
C ARG A 149 0.90 5.24 -16.05
N ILE A 150 0.45 6.49 -16.02
CA ILE A 150 -0.85 6.87 -15.47
C ILE A 150 -1.68 7.48 -16.60
N HIS A 151 -2.77 6.79 -16.95
CA HIS A 151 -3.74 7.18 -17.96
C HIS A 151 -5.04 7.52 -17.25
N THR A 152 -5.46 8.78 -17.35
CA THR A 152 -6.74 9.22 -16.78
C THR A 152 -7.88 9.00 -17.78
N ASN A 153 -9.05 8.65 -17.28
CA ASN A 153 -10.28 8.48 -18.05
C ASN A 153 -11.47 9.12 -17.31
N THR A 154 -12.67 8.98 -17.87
CA THR A 154 -13.93 9.48 -17.29
C THR A 154 -14.99 8.39 -17.19
N ASP A 155 -14.56 7.12 -17.04
CA ASP A 155 -15.48 5.97 -16.99
C ASP A 155 -16.42 6.03 -15.78
N TYR A 156 -15.96 6.68 -14.71
CA TYR A 156 -16.74 7.01 -13.51
C TYR A 156 -16.53 8.48 -13.13
N LYS A 157 -17.45 9.02 -12.32
CA LYS A 157 -17.28 10.35 -11.72
C LYS A 157 -16.30 10.27 -10.55
N PRO A 158 -15.28 11.15 -10.47
CA PRO A 158 -14.43 11.28 -9.30
C PRO A 158 -15.28 11.54 -8.04
N PHE A 159 -14.90 10.93 -6.92
CA PHE A 159 -15.60 11.07 -5.65
C PHE A 159 -14.67 11.03 -4.44
N HIS A 160 -13.43 10.59 -4.61
CA HIS A 160 -12.55 10.32 -3.49
C HIS A 160 -12.14 11.64 -2.80
N TRP A 161 -12.07 11.68 -1.47
CA TRP A 161 -11.74 12.91 -0.74
C TRP A 161 -10.27 13.33 -0.93
N ASN A 162 -9.36 12.36 -1.09
CA ASN A 162 -7.97 12.63 -1.40
C ASN A 162 -7.89 13.16 -2.83
N GLN A 163 -7.41 14.39 -3.00
CA GLN A 163 -7.28 15.06 -4.29
C GLN A 163 -5.83 15.12 -4.76
N ASN A 164 -4.94 14.30 -4.17
CA ASN A 164 -3.53 14.22 -4.55
C ASN A 164 -3.25 12.89 -5.23
N CYS A 165 -2.52 12.94 -6.35
CA CYS A 165 -2.01 11.72 -7.02
C CYS A 165 -1.08 10.92 -6.08
N PHE A 166 -0.21 11.64 -5.37
CA PHE A 166 0.69 11.12 -4.36
C PHE A 166 0.43 11.84 -3.03
N LEU A 167 -0.02 11.11 -2.00
CA LEU A 167 -0.21 11.65 -0.65
C LEU A 167 0.73 10.92 0.32
N LEU A 168 1.70 11.65 0.89
CA LEU A 168 2.76 11.10 1.74
C LEU A 168 2.71 11.69 3.15
N GLU A 169 2.72 10.83 4.16
CA GLU A 169 2.71 11.21 5.58
C GLU A 169 3.85 10.53 6.34
N LYS A 170 4.80 11.31 6.86
CA LYS A 170 6.03 10.79 7.51
C LYS A 170 6.70 9.73 6.63
N VAL A 171 7.23 10.16 5.48
CA VAL A 171 7.97 9.28 4.58
C VAL A 171 9.40 9.78 4.42
N ASN A 172 10.38 8.88 4.42
CA ASN A 172 11.81 9.17 4.25
C ASN A 172 12.39 8.44 3.03
N ARG A 173 13.48 8.98 2.46
CA ARG A 173 14.18 8.42 1.29
C ARG A 173 13.21 8.08 0.14
N VAL A 174 12.49 9.10 -0.31
CA VAL A 174 11.47 8.99 -1.36
C VAL A 174 12.06 9.36 -2.71
N GLU A 175 11.87 8.50 -3.71
CA GLU A 175 12.09 8.78 -5.12
C GLU A 175 10.75 8.62 -5.85
N ILE A 176 10.20 9.72 -6.36
CA ILE A 176 9.06 9.71 -7.28
C ILE A 176 9.54 10.31 -8.60
N ALA A 177 9.50 9.52 -9.66
CA ALA A 177 9.88 9.94 -11.00
C ALA A 177 8.86 9.38 -12.00
N GLU A 178 8.09 10.29 -12.59
CA GLU A 178 7.13 10.01 -13.67
C GLU A 178 7.85 9.62 -14.97
#